data_AF-A0A7X7K3M9-F1
#
_entry.id   AF-A0A7X7K3M9-F1
#
_cell.length_a   1.000
_cell.length_b   1.000
_cell.length_c   1.000
_cell.angle_alpha   90.00
_cell.angle_beta   90.00
_cell.angle_gamma   90.00
#
_symmetry.space_group_name_H-M   'P 1'
#
loop_
_entity.id
_entity.type
_entity.pdbx_description
1 polymer ?
#
loop_
_entity_poly.entity_id
_entity_poly.type
_entity_poly.pdbx_seq_one_letter_code
_entity_poly.pdbx_strand_id
1 'polypeptide(L)'
;MDWVNIIFWLIGTLIVVLGPIILIHELGHFFAAKLVGVRVEEFGLGFPPRILHLWRERGYLQVNDTRIAIPNAMALPPDLQVGGQVAVLARRGEDNSFTLRRIRAIQDSERVVTESPTAPPDIRLRGELKVLEPGTLYSLNLLPIGAFVRMTGEEDPSDPRSLSAQPKRSRIGVLAAGAAVNILAAALILSSAYLSGVPEHTLVQVTEVQPGSAAEAAGLLANDVIIEVSGKRLEDGL
;
A
#
# COMPACT_ATOMS: atom_id res chain seq x y z
N MET A 1 -29.01 -21.10 -10.80
CA MET A 1 -27.85 -20.17 -10.77
C MET A 1 -26.63 -21.02 -10.99
N ASP A 2 -25.97 -20.88 -12.14
CA ASP A 2 -24.86 -21.77 -12.52
C ASP A 2 -23.67 -21.58 -11.57
N TRP A 3 -22.98 -22.67 -11.23
CA TRP A 3 -21.85 -22.66 -10.30
C TRP A 3 -20.75 -21.67 -10.69
N VAL A 4 -20.56 -21.45 -11.99
CA VAL A 4 -19.62 -20.45 -12.53
C VAL A 4 -20.00 -19.03 -12.09
N ASN A 5 -21.28 -18.68 -12.15
CA ASN A 5 -21.76 -17.36 -11.72
C ASN A 5 -21.59 -17.18 -10.22
N ILE A 6 -21.87 -18.23 -9.43
CA ILE A 6 -21.69 -18.19 -7.97
C ILE A 6 -20.22 -17.92 -7.63
N ILE A 7 -19.29 -18.68 -8.22
CA ILE A 7 -17.85 -18.51 -7.98
C ILE A 7 -17.38 -17.12 -8.41
N PHE A 8 -17.80 -16.65 -9.59
CA PHE A 8 -17.45 -15.32 -10.08
C PHE A 8 -17.86 -14.23 -9.09
N TRP A 9 -19.11 -14.24 -8.62
CA TRP A 9 -19.60 -13.26 -7.66
C TRP A 9 -18.89 -13.36 -6.31
N LEU A 10 -18.64 -14.57 -5.80
CA LEU A 10 -17.92 -14.75 -4.54
C LEU A 10 -16.48 -14.19 -4.61
N ILE A 11 -15.75 -14.48 -5.69
CA ILE A 11 -14.39 -13.95 -5.89
C ILE A 11 -14.43 -12.42 -6.05
N GLY A 12 -15.38 -11.91 -6.85
CA GLY A 12 -15.54 -10.47 -7.04
C GLY A 12 -15.81 -9.74 -5.72
N THR A 13 -16.75 -10.24 -4.92
CA THR A 13 -17.05 -9.70 -3.59
C THR A 13 -15.84 -9.77 -2.67
N LEU A 14 -15.09 -10.88 -2.67
CA LEU A 14 -13.88 -11.01 -1.87
C LEU A 14 -12.85 -9.91 -2.20
N ILE A 15 -12.60 -9.67 -3.49
CA ILE A 15 -11.64 -8.65 -3.94
C ILE A 15 -12.13 -7.25 -3.59
N VAL A 16 -13.41 -6.95 -3.82
CA VAL A 16 -13.99 -5.63 -3.59
C VAL A 16 -14.07 -5.30 -2.09
N VAL A 17 -14.32 -6.28 -1.24
CA VAL A 17 -14.42 -6.08 0.21
C VAL A 17 -13.04 -6.14 0.87
N LEU A 18 -12.28 -7.22 0.67
CA LEU A 18 -10.98 -7.37 1.34
C LEU A 18 -9.90 -6.48 0.72
N GLY A 19 -9.95 -6.19 -0.58
CA GLY A 19 -8.93 -5.41 -1.26
C GLY A 19 -8.71 -4.04 -0.62
N PRO A 20 -9.73 -3.17 -0.52
CA PRO A 20 -9.60 -1.88 0.14
C PRO A 20 -9.20 -1.99 1.62
N ILE A 21 -9.73 -2.98 2.35
CA ILE A 21 -9.42 -3.18 3.78
C ILE A 21 -7.94 -3.52 3.98
N ILE A 22 -7.40 -4.44 3.19
CA ILE A 22 -5.98 -4.82 3.24
C ILE A 22 -5.12 -3.65 2.75
N LEU A 23 -5.51 -2.94 1.68
CA LEU A 23 -4.78 -1.78 1.20
C LEU A 23 -4.62 -0.71 2.28
N ILE A 24 -5.71 -0.36 2.96
CA ILE A 24 -5.71 0.63 4.05
C ILE A 24 -4.85 0.14 5.24
N HIS A 25 -4.94 -1.17 5.57
CA HIS A 25 -4.12 -1.79 6.61
C HIS A 25 -2.62 -1.64 6.34
N GLU A 26 -2.21 -2.03 5.13
CA GLU A 26 -0.81 -2.01 4.70
C GLU A 26 -0.29 -0.57 4.59
N LEU A 27 -1.13 0.39 4.18
CA LEU A 27 -0.79 1.82 4.23
C LEU A 27 -0.47 2.27 5.68
N GLY A 28 -1.22 1.77 6.67
CA GLY A 28 -0.93 2.04 8.08
C GLY A 28 0.47 1.60 8.50
N HIS A 29 0.85 0.36 8.18
CA HIS A 29 2.21 -0.14 8.41
C HIS A 29 3.25 0.69 7.66
N PHE A 30 3.02 0.98 6.38
CA PHE A 30 3.93 1.73 5.53
C PHE A 30 4.26 3.12 6.12
N PHE A 31 3.24 3.91 6.44
CA PHE A 31 3.44 5.25 6.96
C PHE A 31 4.06 5.23 8.35
N ALA A 32 3.63 4.32 9.24
CA ALA A 32 4.22 4.19 10.56
C ALA A 32 5.71 3.81 10.48
N ALA A 33 6.06 2.85 9.61
CA ALA A 33 7.44 2.43 9.39
C ALA A 33 8.31 3.61 8.93
N LYS A 34 7.84 4.35 7.92
CA LYS A 34 8.54 5.55 7.41
C LYS A 34 8.72 6.63 8.48
N LEU A 35 7.70 6.88 9.30
CA LEU A 35 7.73 7.90 10.37
C LEU A 35 8.78 7.59 11.45
N VAL A 36 9.00 6.31 11.76
CA VAL A 36 10.00 5.89 12.75
C VAL A 36 11.36 5.55 12.10
N GLY A 37 11.54 5.86 10.81
CA GLY A 37 12.81 5.69 10.11
C GLY A 37 13.15 4.23 9.75
N VAL A 38 12.18 3.31 9.82
CA VAL A 38 12.35 1.94 9.31
C VAL A 38 12.43 1.98 7.80
N ARG A 39 13.40 1.27 7.21
CA ARG A 39 13.51 1.14 5.76
C ARG A 39 12.39 0.24 5.25
N VAL A 40 11.60 0.77 4.32
CA VAL A 40 10.65 -0.01 3.53
C VAL A 40 11.28 -0.31 2.18
N GLU A 41 11.43 -1.58 1.86
CA GLU A 41 12.04 -2.04 0.61
C GLU A 41 11.04 -1.98 -0.55
N GLU A 42 9.79 -2.37 -0.27
CA GLU A 42 8.73 -2.44 -1.27
C GLU A 42 7.37 -2.10 -0.67
N PHE A 43 6.59 -1.32 -1.42
CA PHE A 43 5.16 -1.17 -1.25
C PHE A 43 4.48 -1.61 -2.55
N GLY A 44 3.82 -2.76 -2.52
CA GLY A 44 3.21 -3.37 -3.69
C GLY A 44 1.69 -3.32 -3.63
N LEU A 45 1.04 -3.05 -4.77
CA LEU A 45 -0.38 -3.31 -4.94
C LEU A 45 -0.58 -4.79 -5.32
N GLY A 46 -1.44 -5.48 -4.59
CA GLY A 46 -1.62 -6.93 -4.70
C GLY A 46 -0.52 -7.75 -4.01
N PHE A 47 -0.67 -9.08 -4.02
CA PHE A 47 0.29 -10.03 -3.44
C PHE A 47 1.29 -10.60 -4.47
N PRO A 48 2.55 -10.83 -4.07
CA PRO A 48 3.61 -11.40 -4.92
C PRO A 48 3.19 -12.70 -5.65
N PRO A 49 3.86 -13.05 -6.77
CA PRO A 49 5.06 -12.43 -7.34
C PRO A 49 4.80 -11.09 -8.04
N ARG A 50 5.85 -10.28 -8.15
CA ARG A 50 5.82 -8.99 -8.83
C ARG A 50 5.68 -9.16 -10.35
N ILE A 51 4.79 -8.38 -10.96
CA ILE A 51 4.65 -8.32 -12.43
C ILE A 51 5.25 -7.02 -12.98
N LEU A 52 4.97 -5.89 -12.35
CA LEU A 52 5.42 -4.58 -12.84
C LEU A 52 6.15 -3.79 -11.75
N HIS A 53 7.28 -3.22 -12.13
CA HIS A 53 7.94 -2.15 -11.39
C HIS A 53 7.34 -0.82 -11.86
N LEU A 54 6.65 -0.11 -10.97
CA LEU A 54 6.02 1.16 -11.30
C LEU A 54 7.04 2.30 -11.21
N TRP A 55 7.59 2.52 -10.01
CA TRP A 55 8.69 3.45 -9.78
C TRP A 55 9.43 3.13 -8.48
N ARG A 56 10.57 3.76 -8.28
CA ARG A 56 11.34 3.69 -7.03
C ARG A 56 11.61 5.09 -6.52
N GLU A 57 11.55 5.28 -5.20
CA GLU A 57 12.04 6.51 -4.57
C GLU A 57 13.54 6.70 -4.81
N ARG A 58 14.01 7.94 -4.65
CA ARG A 58 15.45 8.22 -4.75
C ARG A 58 16.18 7.51 -3.61
N GLY A 59 17.03 6.56 -3.98
CA GLY A 59 17.94 5.89 -3.07
C GLY A 59 19.30 6.58 -3.00
N TYR A 60 20.15 6.09 -2.11
CA TYR A 60 21.56 6.40 -2.10
C TYR A 60 22.37 5.20 -1.62
N LEU A 61 23.65 5.22 -1.95
CA LEU A 61 24.63 4.32 -1.39
C LEU A 61 25.84 5.12 -0.91
N GLN A 62 26.59 4.53 0.01
CA GLN A 62 27.83 5.12 0.50
C GLN A 62 28.98 4.14 0.27
N VAL A 63 29.96 4.58 -0.52
CA VAL A 63 31.21 3.84 -0.73
C VAL A 63 32.32 4.62 -0.06
N ASN A 64 33.02 3.97 0.88
CA ASN A 64 33.93 4.64 1.81
C ASN A 64 33.20 5.80 2.52
N ASP A 65 33.52 7.05 2.19
CA ASP A 65 32.88 8.25 2.77
C ASP A 65 32.16 9.10 1.72
N THR A 66 32.00 8.59 0.49
CA THR A 66 31.30 9.29 -0.60
C THR A 66 29.86 8.81 -0.71
N ARG A 67 28.91 9.74 -0.54
CA ARG A 67 27.48 9.49 -0.76
C ARG A 67 27.13 9.66 -2.23
N ILE A 68 26.49 8.65 -2.80
CA ILE A 68 26.14 8.58 -4.22
C ILE A 68 24.66 8.31 -4.35
N ALA A 69 23.93 9.19 -5.03
CA ALA A 69 22.50 9.05 -5.28
C ALA A 69 22.25 7.95 -6.32
N ILE A 70 21.24 7.11 -6.08
CA ILE A 70 20.81 6.03 -6.97
C ILE A 70 19.66 6.57 -7.83
N PRO A 71 19.78 6.58 -9.17
CA PRO A 71 18.67 6.93 -10.05
C PRO A 71 17.50 5.96 -9.92
N ASN A 72 16.27 6.48 -9.98
CA ASN A 72 15.03 5.70 -9.80
C ASN A 72 14.89 4.53 -10.79
N ALA A 73 15.38 4.68 -12.02
CA ALA A 73 15.28 3.67 -13.08
C ALA A 73 16.42 2.62 -13.05
N MET A 74 17.39 2.73 -12.14
CA MET A 74 18.52 1.82 -12.09
C MET A 74 18.19 0.53 -11.36
N ALA A 75 18.33 -0.60 -12.04
CA ALA A 75 18.38 -1.91 -11.40
C ALA A 75 19.74 -2.09 -10.71
N LEU A 76 19.70 -2.47 -9.43
CA LEU A 76 20.89 -2.78 -8.66
C LEU A 76 21.20 -4.28 -8.78
N PRO A 77 22.47 -4.67 -8.94
CA PRO A 77 22.87 -6.07 -8.88
C PRO A 77 22.44 -6.74 -7.56
N PRO A 78 21.92 -7.98 -7.61
CA PRO A 78 21.39 -8.67 -6.43
C PRO A 78 22.48 -9.15 -5.45
N ASP A 79 23.73 -9.22 -5.90
CA ASP A 79 24.92 -9.63 -5.16
C ASP A 79 25.54 -8.51 -4.31
N LEU A 80 24.99 -7.30 -4.34
CA LEU A 80 25.46 -6.21 -3.50
C LEU A 80 25.13 -6.45 -2.02
N GLN A 81 26.16 -6.51 -1.19
CA GLN A 81 26.04 -6.65 0.26
C GLN A 81 26.80 -5.52 0.96
N VAL A 82 26.21 -4.99 2.03
CA VAL A 82 26.88 -4.02 2.90
C VAL A 82 28.12 -4.68 3.53
N GLY A 83 29.25 -3.98 3.54
CA GLY A 83 30.57 -4.51 3.90
C GLY A 83 31.35 -5.15 2.74
N GLY A 84 30.71 -5.36 1.58
CA GLY A 84 31.37 -5.85 0.37
C GLY A 84 32.18 -4.77 -0.36
N GLN A 85 33.19 -5.20 -1.13
CA GLN A 85 33.94 -4.31 -2.03
C GLN A 85 33.15 -4.09 -3.33
N VAL A 86 33.04 -2.83 -3.76
CA VAL A 86 32.30 -2.44 -4.97
C VAL A 86 33.11 -1.50 -5.86
N ALA A 87 32.88 -1.60 -7.17
CA ALA A 87 33.33 -0.62 -8.15
C ALA A 87 32.15 0.20 -8.67
N VAL A 88 32.23 1.51 -8.49
CA VAL A 88 31.19 2.48 -8.83
C VAL A 88 31.66 3.44 -9.91
N LEU A 89 30.83 3.63 -10.92
CA LEU A 89 30.89 4.74 -11.87
C LEU A 89 29.79 5.72 -11.49
N ALA A 90 30.15 6.97 -11.20
CA ALA A 90 29.20 8.01 -10.83
C ALA A 90 29.47 9.29 -11.63
N ARG A 91 28.42 9.97 -12.08
CA ARG A 91 28.53 11.29 -12.69
C ARG A 91 28.54 12.35 -11.59
N ARG A 92 29.48 13.30 -11.65
CA ARG A 92 29.42 14.50 -10.81
C ARG A 92 28.44 15.50 -11.41
N GLY A 93 27.46 15.95 -10.63
CA GLY A 93 26.55 17.04 -10.95
C GLY A 93 27.19 18.42 -10.74
N GLU A 94 26.53 19.45 -11.24
CA GLU A 94 26.97 20.85 -11.08
C GLU A 94 26.94 21.31 -9.61
N ASP A 95 26.11 20.68 -8.80
CA ASP A 95 25.94 20.87 -7.35
C ASP A 95 26.92 20.03 -6.50
N ASN A 96 27.96 19.46 -7.12
CA ASN A 96 28.90 18.53 -6.49
C ASN A 96 28.24 17.24 -5.95
N SER A 97 26.99 16.94 -6.34
CA SER A 97 26.35 15.66 -6.06
C SER A 97 26.93 14.56 -6.95
N PHE A 98 26.90 13.32 -6.47
CA PHE A 98 27.31 12.16 -7.26
C PHE A 98 26.08 11.33 -7.59
N THR A 99 25.86 11.09 -8.88
CA THR A 99 24.75 10.25 -9.37
C THR A 99 25.29 8.96 -9.95
N LEU A 100 24.80 7.83 -9.45
CA LEU A 100 25.23 6.51 -9.88
C LEU A 100 24.94 6.28 -11.37
N ARG A 101 25.94 5.79 -12.10
CA ARG A 101 25.81 5.34 -13.50
C ARG A 101 25.93 3.83 -13.63
N ARG A 102 26.83 3.22 -12.84
CA ARG A 102 27.03 1.77 -12.82
C ARG A 102 27.63 1.36 -11.47
N ILE A 103 27.25 0.20 -10.96
CA ILE A 103 27.87 -0.44 -9.80
C ILE A 103 28.05 -1.93 -10.09
N ARG A 104 29.15 -2.52 -9.60
CA ARG A 104 29.39 -3.97 -9.61
C ARG A 104 30.08 -4.37 -8.30
N ALA A 105 29.70 -5.51 -7.73
CA ALA A 105 30.49 -6.14 -6.69
C ALA A 105 31.82 -6.63 -7.30
N ILE A 106 32.90 -6.49 -6.54
CA ILE A 106 34.22 -6.98 -6.94
C ILE A 106 34.71 -7.96 -5.89
N GLN A 107 35.30 -9.07 -6.34
CA GLN A 107 36.07 -9.95 -5.48
C GLN A 107 37.51 -9.42 -5.43
N ASP A 108 38.16 -9.50 -4.27
CA ASP A 108 39.45 -8.85 -3.92
C ASP A 108 40.65 -9.20 -4.85
N SER A 109 40.45 -10.02 -5.88
CA SER A 109 41.48 -10.54 -6.78
C SER A 109 41.51 -9.95 -8.20
N GLU A 110 40.56 -9.09 -8.63
CA GLU A 110 40.64 -8.44 -9.95
C GLU A 110 41.50 -7.16 -9.94
N ARG A 111 42.82 -7.35 -9.97
CA ARG A 111 43.73 -6.34 -10.55
C ARG A 111 43.52 -6.33 -12.05
N VAL A 112 42.88 -5.31 -12.63
CA VAL A 112 43.13 -4.92 -14.03
C VAL A 112 42.66 -3.48 -14.33
N VAL A 113 43.62 -2.76 -14.92
CA VAL A 113 43.61 -1.62 -15.85
C VAL A 113 42.67 -0.45 -15.55
N THR A 114 43.30 0.64 -15.11
CA THR A 114 42.83 2.02 -15.28
C THR A 114 42.60 2.30 -16.76
N GLU A 115 41.43 1.97 -17.30
CA GLU A 115 41.04 2.52 -18.60
C GLU A 115 40.92 4.04 -18.45
N SER A 116 41.80 4.74 -19.15
CA SER A 116 41.90 6.19 -19.29
C SER A 116 40.53 6.79 -19.66
N PRO A 117 40.15 7.96 -19.11
CA PRO A 117 38.82 8.54 -19.27
C PRO A 117 38.62 9.03 -20.71
N THR A 118 37.75 8.37 -21.48
CA THR A 118 37.41 8.84 -22.84
C THR A 118 36.27 9.87 -22.88
N ALA A 119 35.81 10.41 -21.74
CA ALA A 119 35.03 11.65 -21.64
C ALA A 119 34.82 12.08 -20.18
N PRO A 120 35.01 13.37 -19.79
CA PRO A 120 34.53 13.90 -18.51
C PRO A 120 33.00 14.14 -18.57
N PRO A 121 32.22 13.91 -17.48
CA PRO A 121 32.55 14.14 -16.07
C PRO A 121 32.27 12.95 -15.13
N ASP A 122 32.54 11.72 -15.57
CA ASP A 122 32.30 10.52 -14.76
C ASP A 122 33.51 10.15 -13.88
N ILE A 123 33.24 9.83 -12.61
CA ILE A 123 34.20 9.46 -11.58
C ILE A 123 34.08 7.96 -11.33
N ARG A 124 35.23 7.29 -11.27
CA ARG A 124 35.35 5.87 -10.92
C ARG A 124 35.86 5.76 -9.48
N LEU A 125 35.06 5.18 -8.61
CA LEU A 125 35.38 4.92 -7.21
C LEU A 125 35.37 3.41 -6.95
N ARG A 126 36.32 2.93 -6.14
CA ARG A 126 36.32 1.57 -5.59
C ARG A 126 36.42 1.65 -4.08
N GLY A 127 35.74 0.77 -3.38
CA GLY A 127 35.80 0.72 -1.93
C GLY A 127 34.70 -0.11 -1.30
N GLU A 128 34.65 -0.03 0.02
CA GLU A 128 33.67 -0.76 0.82
C GLU A 128 32.29 -0.08 0.73
N LEU A 129 31.26 -0.88 0.43
CA LEU A 129 29.87 -0.45 0.50
C LEU A 129 29.41 -0.38 1.95
N LYS A 130 29.51 0.80 2.57
CA LYS A 130 29.11 1.01 3.98
C LYS A 130 27.59 1.09 4.16
N VAL A 131 26.89 1.65 3.18
CA VAL A 131 25.43 1.86 3.24
C VAL A 131 24.81 1.59 1.89
N LEU A 132 23.72 0.82 1.88
CA LEU A 132 22.91 0.56 0.70
C LEU A 132 21.44 0.86 0.99
N GLU A 133 20.94 1.94 0.39
CA GLU A 133 19.54 2.34 0.50
C GLU A 133 18.94 2.54 -0.89
N PRO A 134 18.39 1.49 -1.51
CA PRO A 134 17.85 1.59 -2.85
C PRO A 134 16.68 2.57 -3.00
N GLY A 135 16.01 2.92 -1.89
CA GLY A 135 14.71 3.61 -1.89
C GLY A 135 13.56 2.62 -1.90
N THR A 136 12.35 3.05 -1.52
CA THR A 136 11.17 2.19 -1.56
C THR A 136 10.74 1.95 -3.00
N LEU A 137 10.56 0.68 -3.33
CA LEU A 137 10.03 0.24 -4.60
C LEU A 137 8.51 0.21 -4.58
N TYR A 138 7.86 0.84 -5.55
CA TYR A 138 6.43 0.72 -5.78
C TYR A 138 6.16 -0.25 -6.92
N SER A 139 5.33 -1.24 -6.67
CA SER A 139 5.12 -2.35 -7.60
C SER A 139 3.65 -2.74 -7.78
N LEU A 140 3.37 -3.43 -8.87
CA LEU A 140 2.12 -4.16 -9.08
C LEU A 140 2.44 -5.66 -9.10
N ASN A 141 1.73 -6.41 -8.28
CA ASN A 141 1.90 -7.85 -8.12
C ASN A 141 0.76 -8.65 -8.77
N LEU A 142 0.96 -9.95 -8.92
CA LEU A 142 0.08 -10.83 -9.69
C LEU A 142 -1.31 -10.99 -9.11
N LEU A 143 -1.42 -11.13 -7.79
CA LEU A 143 -2.71 -11.36 -7.15
C LEU A 143 -3.35 -10.01 -6.80
N PRO A 144 -4.47 -9.61 -7.42
CA PRO A 144 -5.05 -8.27 -7.29
C PRO A 144 -5.88 -8.13 -6.00
N ILE A 145 -5.33 -8.58 -4.87
CA ILE A 145 -5.98 -8.54 -3.56
C ILE A 145 -5.13 -7.65 -2.67
N GLY A 146 -5.68 -6.50 -2.27
CA GLY A 146 -5.06 -5.64 -1.26
C GLY A 146 -3.74 -5.02 -1.69
N ALA A 147 -2.82 -4.93 -0.72
CA ALA A 147 -1.47 -4.46 -0.89
C ALA A 147 -0.51 -5.30 -0.05
N PHE A 148 0.77 -4.98 -0.13
CA PHE A 148 1.82 -5.66 0.60
C PHE A 148 2.96 -4.68 0.90
N VAL A 149 3.45 -4.68 2.15
CA VAL A 149 4.64 -3.92 2.56
C VAL A 149 5.76 -4.86 2.94
N ARG A 150 6.96 -4.66 2.37
CA ARG A 150 8.18 -5.32 2.81
C ARG A 150 9.05 -4.36 3.59
N MET A 151 9.19 -4.61 4.89
CA MET A 151 10.12 -3.87 5.76
C MET A 151 11.45 -4.60 5.83
N THR A 152 12.55 -3.83 5.99
CA THR A 152 13.86 -4.42 6.22
C THR A 152 13.93 -5.04 7.62
N GLY A 153 14.50 -6.25 7.70
CA GLY A 153 14.97 -6.86 8.95
C GLY A 153 13.89 -6.97 10.05
N GLU A 154 12.74 -7.54 9.70
CA GLU A 154 11.67 -7.81 10.66
C GLU A 154 12.12 -8.70 11.82
N GLU A 155 13.03 -9.64 11.53
CA GLU A 155 13.64 -10.57 12.50
C GLU A 155 15.15 -10.38 12.68
N ASP A 156 15.81 -9.65 11.77
CA ASP A 156 17.27 -9.44 11.77
C ASP A 156 17.64 -7.98 12.08
N PRO A 157 18.30 -7.70 13.22
CA PRO A 157 18.67 -6.35 13.64
C PRO A 157 19.97 -5.85 13.00
N SER A 158 20.57 -6.58 12.06
CA SER A 158 21.86 -6.23 11.42
C SER A 158 21.84 -4.86 10.73
N ASP A 159 20.69 -4.43 10.20
CA ASP A 159 20.52 -3.09 9.65
C ASP A 159 19.98 -2.14 10.74
N PRO A 160 20.62 -0.98 11.03
CA PRO A 160 20.12 -0.02 12.02
C PRO A 160 18.71 0.53 11.72
N ARG A 161 18.28 0.50 10.46
CA ARG A 161 16.93 0.89 10.02
C ARG A 161 16.03 -0.31 9.78
N SER A 162 16.43 -1.50 10.24
CA SER A 162 15.53 -2.63 10.32
C SER A 162 14.44 -2.40 11.35
N LEU A 163 13.30 -3.07 11.20
CA LEU A 163 12.23 -3.01 12.18
C LEU A 163 12.70 -3.58 13.53
N SER A 164 13.46 -4.68 13.53
CA SER A 164 13.93 -5.32 14.77
C SER A 164 14.97 -4.49 15.54
N ALA A 165 15.76 -3.64 14.87
CA ALA A 165 16.68 -2.71 15.52
C ALA A 165 15.98 -1.51 16.19
N GLN A 166 14.71 -1.22 15.83
CA GLN A 166 13.99 -0.10 16.43
C GLN A 166 13.62 -0.32 17.90
N PRO A 167 13.46 0.76 18.68
CA PRO A 167 12.93 0.67 20.04
C PRO A 167 11.61 -0.11 20.09
N LYS A 168 11.40 -0.91 21.14
CA LYS A 168 10.22 -1.77 21.28
C LYS A 168 8.89 -1.03 21.09
N ARG A 169 8.80 0.23 21.54
CA ARG A 169 7.60 1.07 21.38
C ARG A 169 7.33 1.38 19.91
N SER A 170 8.36 1.73 19.15
CA SER A 170 8.29 1.96 17.71
C SER A 170 7.83 0.70 16.97
N ARG A 171 8.41 -0.45 17.32
CA ARG A 171 8.03 -1.76 16.75
C ARG A 171 6.56 -2.06 16.99
N ILE A 172 6.11 -1.97 18.23
CA ILE A 172 4.70 -2.17 18.59
C ILE A 172 3.80 -1.19 17.84
N GLY A 173 4.19 0.09 17.76
CA GLY A 173 3.46 1.11 17.03
C GLY A 173 3.30 0.78 15.54
N VAL A 174 4.39 0.39 14.87
CA VAL A 174 4.37 -0.03 13.46
C VAL A 174 3.49 -1.26 13.28
N LEU A 175 3.63 -2.29 14.13
CA LEU A 175 2.83 -3.52 14.05
C LEU A 175 1.34 -3.31 14.38
N ALA A 176 0.99 -2.29 15.18
CA ALA A 176 -0.40 -1.96 15.48
C ALA A 176 -1.02 -1.01 14.46
N ALA A 177 -0.21 -0.28 13.68
CA ALA A 177 -0.67 0.80 12.82
C ALA A 177 -1.68 0.35 11.77
N GLY A 178 -1.49 -0.82 11.15
CA GLY A 178 -2.43 -1.32 10.15
C GLY A 178 -3.83 -1.54 10.70
N ALA A 179 -3.94 -2.19 11.87
CA ALA A 179 -5.23 -2.38 12.54
C ALA A 179 -5.84 -1.05 12.98
N ALA A 180 -5.03 -0.13 13.52
CA ALA A 180 -5.50 1.17 13.98
C ALA A 180 -6.09 2.02 12.84
N VAL A 181 -5.44 2.04 11.67
CA VAL A 181 -5.95 2.78 10.50
C VAL A 181 -7.23 2.15 9.97
N ASN A 182 -7.38 0.82 10.01
CA ASN A 182 -8.64 0.18 9.64
C ASN A 182 -9.79 0.54 10.58
N ILE A 183 -9.54 0.56 11.91
CA ILE A 183 -10.55 0.99 12.89
C ILE A 183 -10.96 2.44 12.63
N LEU A 184 -9.99 3.31 12.37
CA LEU A 184 -10.25 4.71 12.02
C LEU A 184 -11.04 4.84 10.72
N ALA A 185 -10.65 4.13 9.67
CA ALA A 185 -11.35 4.13 8.40
C ALA A 185 -12.79 3.63 8.55
N ALA A 186 -13.01 2.55 9.31
CA ALA A 186 -14.34 2.05 9.62
C ALA A 186 -15.16 3.10 10.37
N ALA A 187 -14.62 3.72 11.43
CA ALA A 187 -15.32 4.77 12.16
C ALA A 187 -15.73 5.93 11.24
N LEU A 188 -14.84 6.38 10.36
CA LEU A 188 -15.13 7.45 9.40
C LEU A 188 -16.21 7.03 8.39
N ILE A 189 -16.07 5.86 7.77
CA ILE A 189 -17.04 5.35 6.78
C ILE A 189 -18.42 5.18 7.42
N LEU A 190 -18.50 4.55 8.60
CA LEU A 190 -19.77 4.37 9.30
C LEU A 190 -20.36 5.72 9.72
N SER A 191 -19.58 6.61 10.34
CA SER A 191 -20.07 7.94 10.72
C SER A 191 -20.58 8.72 9.51
N SER A 192 -19.88 8.70 8.38
CA SER A 192 -20.34 9.34 7.15
C SER A 192 -21.63 8.72 6.62
N ALA A 193 -21.76 7.38 6.64
CA ALA A 193 -22.97 6.70 6.21
C ALA A 193 -24.18 7.03 7.10
N TYR A 194 -23.97 7.15 8.43
CA TYR A 194 -25.03 7.59 9.34
C TYR A 194 -25.42 9.05 9.14
N LEU A 195 -24.43 9.92 8.86
CA LEU A 195 -24.68 11.35 8.64
C LEU A 195 -25.37 11.64 7.30
N SER A 196 -25.09 10.88 6.25
CA SER A 196 -25.77 11.05 4.96
C SER A 196 -27.25 10.70 5.04
N GLY A 197 -27.63 9.89 6.04
CA GLY A 197 -28.94 9.25 6.10
C GLY A 197 -29.16 8.32 4.91
N VAL A 198 -30.17 7.47 5.02
CA VAL A 198 -30.77 6.83 3.84
C VAL A 198 -32.19 7.36 3.80
N PRO A 199 -32.65 7.95 2.68
CA PRO A 199 -34.05 8.32 2.55
C PRO A 199 -34.87 7.03 2.60
N GLU A 200 -35.48 6.76 3.76
CA GLU A 200 -36.50 5.75 3.85
C GLU A 200 -37.79 6.36 3.30
N HIS A 201 -38.18 5.89 2.12
CA HIS A 201 -39.56 6.09 1.68
C HIS A 201 -40.44 5.21 2.56
N THR A 202 -40.96 5.77 3.64
CA THR A 202 -41.89 5.07 4.53
C THR A 202 -43.22 4.91 3.80
N LEU A 203 -43.36 3.82 3.04
CA LEU A 203 -44.64 3.43 2.46
C LEU A 203 -45.52 2.92 3.59
N VAL A 204 -46.70 3.53 3.77
CA VAL A 204 -47.70 3.03 4.70
C VAL A 204 -48.37 1.81 4.05
N GLN A 205 -47.89 0.62 4.39
CA GLN A 205 -48.42 -0.64 3.88
C GLN A 205 -49.38 -1.29 4.89
N VAL A 206 -50.55 -1.69 4.44
CA VAL A 206 -51.50 -2.48 5.24
C VAL A 206 -50.92 -3.88 5.41
N THR A 207 -50.49 -4.24 6.61
CA THR A 207 -49.92 -5.56 6.88
C THR A 207 -50.99 -6.65 6.92
N GLU A 208 -52.12 -6.36 7.54
CA GLU A 208 -53.23 -7.29 7.73
C GLU A 208 -54.55 -6.52 7.92
N VAL A 209 -55.66 -7.14 7.53
CA VAL A 209 -57.01 -6.62 7.74
C VAL A 209 -57.79 -7.59 8.62
N GLN A 210 -58.28 -7.11 9.76
CA GLN A 210 -59.02 -7.93 10.70
C GLN A 210 -60.44 -8.23 10.17
N PRO A 211 -60.92 -9.49 10.21
CA PRO A 211 -62.28 -9.84 9.80
C PRO A 211 -63.34 -9.12 10.64
N GLY A 212 -64.39 -8.63 9.98
CA GLY A 212 -65.48 -7.86 10.58
C GLY A 212 -65.13 -6.41 10.91
N SER A 213 -63.95 -5.93 10.52
CA SER A 213 -63.51 -4.55 10.81
C SER A 213 -64.07 -3.52 9.83
N ALA A 214 -64.02 -2.24 10.23
CA ALA A 214 -64.33 -1.14 9.33
C ALA A 214 -63.38 -1.08 8.11
N ALA A 215 -62.15 -1.57 8.26
CA ALA A 215 -61.18 -1.65 7.16
C ALA A 215 -61.60 -2.69 6.12
N GLU A 216 -62.04 -3.87 6.54
CA GLU A 216 -62.60 -4.90 5.64
C GLU A 216 -63.84 -4.38 4.92
N ALA A 217 -64.75 -3.73 5.65
CA ALA A 217 -65.95 -3.13 5.07
C ALA A 217 -65.65 -2.01 4.05
N ALA A 218 -64.53 -1.30 4.24
CA ALA A 218 -64.03 -0.30 3.31
C ALA A 218 -63.27 -0.89 2.10
N GLY A 219 -63.08 -2.21 2.06
CA GLY A 219 -62.42 -2.91 0.96
C GLY A 219 -60.90 -2.88 0.99
N LEU A 220 -60.29 -2.52 2.12
CA LEU A 220 -58.83 -2.60 2.29
C LEU A 220 -58.38 -4.06 2.26
N LEU A 221 -57.22 -4.29 1.65
CA LEU A 221 -56.58 -5.61 1.56
C LEU A 221 -55.17 -5.57 2.16
N ALA A 222 -54.70 -6.74 2.61
CA ALA A 222 -53.30 -6.90 2.99
C ALA A 222 -52.39 -6.60 1.80
N ASN A 223 -51.30 -5.90 2.07
CA ASN A 223 -50.32 -5.34 1.14
C ASN A 223 -50.74 -4.09 0.36
N ASP A 224 -51.94 -3.53 0.60
CA ASP A 224 -52.29 -2.22 0.06
C ASP A 224 -51.28 -1.16 0.52
N VAL A 225 -50.88 -0.29 -0.41
CA VAL A 225 -49.97 0.83 -0.13
C VAL A 225 -50.79 2.12 -0.14
N ILE A 226 -50.87 2.77 1.02
CA ILE A 226 -51.58 4.04 1.16
C ILE A 226 -50.69 5.16 0.63
N ILE A 227 -51.14 5.83 -0.43
CA ILE A 227 -50.41 6.92 -1.08
C ILE A 227 -50.90 8.31 -0.66
N GLU A 228 -52.12 8.42 -0.12
CA GLU A 228 -52.76 9.69 0.22
C GLU A 228 -53.79 9.49 1.34
N VAL A 229 -53.84 10.42 2.29
CA VAL A 229 -54.87 10.45 3.35
C VAL A 229 -55.45 11.86 3.43
N SER A 230 -56.77 11.97 3.31
CA SER A 230 -57.50 13.23 3.44
C SER A 230 -56.98 14.37 2.54
N GLY A 231 -56.60 14.07 1.30
CA GLY A 231 -56.08 15.08 0.36
C GLY A 231 -54.59 15.38 0.49
N LYS A 232 -53.89 14.79 1.46
CA LYS A 232 -52.44 14.97 1.68
C LYS A 232 -51.69 13.73 1.22
N ARG A 233 -50.87 13.88 0.18
CA ARG A 233 -50.06 12.79 -0.36
C ARG A 233 -48.95 12.43 0.65
N LEU A 234 -48.78 11.14 0.88
CA LEU A 234 -47.75 10.58 1.74
C LEU A 234 -46.44 10.46 0.93
N GLU A 235 -45.80 11.58 0.65
CA GLU A 235 -44.53 11.62 -0.11
C GLU A 235 -43.28 11.51 0.78
N ASP A 236 -43.38 11.90 2.06
CA ASP A 236 -42.25 12.04 3.00
C ASP A 236 -42.37 11.20 4.29
N GLY A 237 -43.24 10.18 4.30
CA GLY A 237 -43.61 9.50 5.54
C GLY A 237 -44.51 10.36 6.44
N LEU A 238 -44.95 9.80 7.57
CA LEU A 238 -45.76 10.51 8.57
C LEU A 238 -44.92 11.43 9.46
#